data_AF-A0A1C9WXU9-F1
#
_entry.id   AF-A0A1C9WXU9-F1
#
_cell.length_a   1.000
_cell.length_b   1.000
_cell.length_c   1.000
_cell.angle_alpha   90.00
_cell.angle_beta   90.00
_cell.angle_gamma   90.00
#
_symmetry.space_group_name_H-M   'P 1'
#
loop_
_entity.id
_entity.type
_entity.pdbx_description
1 polymer ?
#
loop_
_entity_poly.entity_id
_entity_poly.type
_entity_poly.pdbx_seq_one_letter_code
_entity_poly.pdbx_strand_id
1 'polypeptide(L)'
;MWVTVEEEAALVARAEREKVTVPNLLVTSALSETQETTTERRAAIAELMSLHNLLARSSVNINQLARQANATSEFPAEAREALKHLRSVAMRIDRTIEGLM
;
A
#
# COMPACT_ATOMS: atom_id res chain seq x y z
N MET A 1 -0.38 -26.00 -22.99
CA MET A 1 -0.89 -24.85 -23.78
C MET A 1 0.08 -24.66 -24.93
N TRP A 2 -0.42 -24.57 -26.16
CA TRP A 2 0.44 -24.25 -27.29
C TRP A 2 0.47 -22.74 -27.45
N VAL A 3 1.68 -22.17 -27.46
CA VAL A 3 1.94 -20.74 -27.68
C VAL A 3 3.05 -20.63 -28.73
N THR A 4 3.09 -19.53 -29.47
CA THR A 4 4.22 -19.26 -30.37
C THR A 4 5.48 -18.89 -29.58
N VAL A 5 6.64 -18.87 -30.25
CA VAL A 5 7.91 -18.46 -29.64
C VAL A 5 7.84 -17.00 -29.17
N GLU A 6 7.17 -16.14 -29.94
CA GLU A 6 6.98 -14.73 -29.61
C GLU A 6 6.08 -14.56 -28.38
N GLU A 7 5.00 -15.35 -28.30
CA GLU A 7 4.11 -15.37 -27.14
C GLU A 7 4.81 -15.90 -25.89
N GLU A 8 5.62 -16.96 -26.03
CA GLU A 8 6.43 -17.49 -24.93
C GLU A 8 7.42 -16.45 -24.40
N ALA A 9 8.14 -15.76 -25.29
CA ALA A 9 9.07 -14.70 -24.91
C ALA A 9 8.35 -13.55 -24.18
N ALA A 10 7.16 -13.16 -24.65
CA ALA A 10 6.35 -12.14 -24.01
C ALA A 10 5.88 -12.55 -22.60
N LEU A 11 5.46 -13.82 -22.43
CA LEU A 11 5.06 -14.38 -21.16
C LEU A 11 6.22 -14.45 -20.16
N VAL A 12 7.41 -14.89 -20.60
CA VAL A 12 8.62 -14.92 -19.78
C VAL A 12 8.99 -13.51 -19.31
N ALA A 13 9.07 -12.56 -20.25
CA ALA A 13 9.40 -11.17 -19.92
C ALA A 13 8.40 -10.54 -18.94
N ARG A 14 7.11 -10.87 -19.08
CA ARG A 14 6.07 -10.40 -18.16
C ARG A 14 6.20 -11.04 -16.78
N ALA A 15 6.38 -12.35 -16.72
CA ALA A 15 6.55 -13.09 -15.46
C ALA A 15 7.76 -12.59 -14.66
N GLU A 16 8.87 -12.26 -15.33
CA GLU A 16 10.05 -11.65 -14.70
C GLU A 16 9.75 -10.27 -14.10
N ARG A 17 9.10 -9.38 -14.86
CA ARG A 17 8.68 -8.06 -14.34
C ARG A 17 7.76 -8.18 -13.13
N GLU A 18 6.87 -9.15 -13.18
CA GLU A 18 5.87 -9.42 -12.13
C GLU A 18 6.44 -10.21 -10.94
N LYS A 19 7.68 -10.70 -11.04
CA LYS A 19 8.37 -11.55 -10.06
C LYS A 19 7.55 -12.79 -9.69
N VAL A 20 7.01 -13.46 -10.70
CA VAL A 20 6.25 -14.71 -10.59
C VAL A 20 6.72 -15.69 -11.65
N THR A 21 6.34 -16.96 -11.53
CA THR A 21 6.58 -17.95 -12.58
C THR A 21 5.55 -17.79 -13.71
N VAL A 22 5.90 -18.15 -14.94
CA VAL A 22 4.96 -18.17 -16.09
C VAL A 22 3.68 -18.96 -15.80
N PRO A 23 3.72 -20.18 -15.20
CA PRO A 23 2.48 -20.90 -14.84
C PRO A 23 1.59 -20.12 -13.89
N ASN A 24 2.17 -19.51 -12.83
CA ASN A 24 1.40 -18.70 -11.88
C ASN A 24 0.78 -17.46 -12.54
N LEU A 25 1.51 -16.78 -13.43
CA LEU A 25 1.00 -15.66 -14.21
C LEU A 25 -0.23 -16.06 -15.03
N LEU A 26 -0.15 -17.18 -15.75
CA LEU A 26 -1.24 -17.68 -16.60
C LEU A 26 -2.47 -18.08 -15.77
N VAL A 27 -2.26 -18.85 -14.70
CA VAL A 27 -3.35 -19.29 -13.81
C VAL A 27 -4.04 -18.10 -13.17
N THR A 28 -3.28 -17.16 -12.63
CA THR A 28 -3.86 -15.99 -11.96
C THR A 28 -4.59 -15.10 -12.95
N SER A 29 -4.02 -14.85 -14.14
CA SER A 29 -4.66 -14.03 -15.17
C SER A 29 -5.95 -14.68 -15.72
N ALA A 30 -5.99 -16.01 -15.81
CA ALA A 30 -7.15 -16.74 -16.32
C ALA A 30 -8.27 -16.91 -15.28
N LEU A 31 -7.94 -16.90 -13.98
CA LEU A 31 -8.88 -17.12 -12.89
C LEU A 31 -9.29 -15.84 -12.16
N SER A 32 -8.61 -14.72 -12.39
CA SER A 32 -8.99 -13.43 -11.80
C SER A 32 -10.30 -12.92 -12.40
N GLU A 33 -11.30 -12.67 -11.57
CA GLU A 33 -12.57 -12.02 -11.96
C GLU A 33 -12.40 -10.50 -12.21
N THR A 34 -11.27 -9.94 -11.80
CA THR A 34 -10.90 -8.52 -11.97
C THR A 34 -9.67 -8.43 -12.86
N GLN A 35 -9.64 -7.51 -13.84
CA GLN A 35 -8.52 -7.35 -14.79
C GLN A 35 -7.18 -6.93 -14.14
N GLU A 36 -7.14 -6.65 -12.84
CA GLU A 36 -5.91 -6.30 -12.11
C GLU A 36 -4.98 -7.52 -11.96
N THR A 37 -3.75 -7.33 -12.43
CA THR A 37 -2.68 -8.32 -12.31
C THR A 37 -2.18 -8.43 -10.86
N THR A 38 -1.59 -9.57 -10.51
CA THR A 38 -0.98 -9.76 -9.17
C THR A 38 0.05 -8.68 -8.84
N THR A 39 0.75 -8.16 -9.85
CA THR A 39 1.75 -7.12 -9.67
C THR A 39 1.17 -5.75 -9.39
N GLU A 40 0.09 -5.36 -10.07
CA GLU A 40 -0.62 -4.10 -9.78
C GLU A 40 -1.16 -4.11 -8.36
N ARG A 41 -1.75 -5.23 -7.93
CA ARG A 41 -2.21 -5.43 -6.54
C ARG A 41 -1.06 -5.30 -5.53
N ARG A 42 0.08 -5.96 -5.78
CA ARG A 42 1.27 -5.87 -4.91
C ARG A 42 1.84 -4.44 -4.85
N ALA A 43 1.84 -3.73 -5.98
CA ALA A 43 2.30 -2.34 -6.04
C ALA A 43 1.37 -1.42 -5.22
N ALA A 44 0.05 -1.59 -5.35
CA ALA A 44 -0.93 -0.85 -4.57
C ALA A 44 -0.78 -1.08 -3.06
N ILE A 45 -0.61 -2.35 -2.64
CA ILE A 45 -0.36 -2.69 -1.22
C ILE A 45 0.95 -2.02 -0.73
N ALA A 46 2.02 -2.07 -1.52
CA ALA A 46 3.30 -1.47 -1.14
C ALA A 46 3.21 0.07 -0.99
N GLU A 47 2.48 0.74 -1.88
CA GLU A 47 2.25 2.18 -1.81
C GLU A 47 1.40 2.56 -0.59
N LEU A 48 0.33 1.81 -0.32
CA LEU A 48 -0.50 1.99 0.88
C LEU A 48 0.30 1.81 2.17
N MET A 49 1.17 0.80 2.24
CA MET A 49 2.07 0.58 3.38
C MET A 49 3.06 1.75 3.57
N SER A 50 3.58 2.30 2.46
CA SER A 50 4.45 3.49 2.51
C SER A 50 3.71 4.70 3.07
N LEU A 51 2.48 4.95 2.60
CA LEU A 51 1.62 6.03 3.10
C LEU A 51 1.28 5.86 4.58
N HIS A 52 0.94 4.65 5.01
CA HIS A 52 0.71 4.33 6.44
C HIS A 52 1.94 4.69 7.29
N ASN A 53 3.13 4.27 6.87
CA ASN A 53 4.36 4.55 7.61
C ASN A 53 4.69 6.05 7.68
N LEU A 54 4.45 6.79 6.60
CA LEU A 54 4.62 8.24 6.57
C LEU A 54 3.64 8.95 7.52
N LEU A 55 2.40 8.47 7.59
CA LEU A 55 1.40 8.94 8.56
C LEU A 55 1.78 8.63 10.00
N ALA A 56 2.30 7.43 10.27
CA ALA A 56 2.76 7.04 11.59
C ALA A 56 3.90 7.95 12.08
N ARG A 57 4.89 8.23 11.21
CA ARG A 57 6.00 9.16 11.51
C ARG A 57 5.51 10.58 11.76
N SER A 58 4.58 11.07 10.94
CA SER A 58 3.96 12.40 11.12
C SER A 58 3.22 12.48 12.46
N SER A 59 2.50 11.43 12.84
CA SER A 59 1.79 11.35 14.13
C SER A 59 2.74 11.37 15.33
N VAL A 60 3.90 10.69 15.23
CA VAL A 60 4.95 10.75 16.27
C VAL A 60 5.51 12.15 16.42
N ASN A 61 5.80 12.83 15.29
CA ASN A 61 6.32 14.20 15.29
C ASN A 61 5.32 15.18 15.95
N ILE A 62 4.03 15.12 15.57
CA ILE A 62 3.00 15.97 16.18
C ILE A 62 2.85 15.67 17.68
N ASN A 63 2.96 14.42 18.10
CA ASN A 63 2.93 14.06 19.52
C ASN A 63 4.18 14.55 20.29
N GLN A 64 5.33 14.72 19.62
CA GLN A 64 6.52 15.35 20.21
C GLN A 64 6.34 16.87 20.34
N LEU A 65 5.88 17.53 19.28
CA LEU A 65 5.50 18.96 19.30
C LEU A 65 4.46 19.23 20.40
N ALA A 66 3.49 18.32 20.56
CA ALA A 66 2.50 18.36 21.62
C ALA A 66 3.11 18.36 23.02
N ARG A 67 4.05 17.44 23.29
CA ARG A 67 4.74 17.36 24.59
C ARG A 67 5.61 18.59 24.84
N GLN A 68 6.30 19.07 23.82
CA GLN A 68 7.12 20.27 23.93
C GLN A 68 6.27 21.52 24.20
N ALA A 69 5.10 21.63 23.56
CA ALA A 69 4.18 22.73 23.77
C ALA A 69 3.46 22.67 25.15
N ASN A 70 3.21 21.46 25.66
CA ASN A 70 2.75 21.27 27.05
C ASN A 70 3.83 21.66 28.08
N ALA A 71 5.12 21.51 27.77
CA ALA A 71 6.20 22.04 28.61
C ALA A 71 6.21 23.58 28.66
N THR A 72 5.60 24.24 27.67
CA THR A 72 5.35 25.69 27.62
C THR A 72 3.90 26.09 27.94
N SER A 73 3.06 25.16 28.45
CA SER A 73 1.64 25.35 28.84
C SER A 73 0.64 25.75 27.74
N GLU A 74 0.94 25.53 26.47
CA GLU A 74 -0.01 25.72 25.38
C GLU A 74 -0.05 24.47 24.51
N PHE A 75 -1.12 23.67 24.60
CA PHE A 75 -1.40 22.66 23.60
C PHE A 75 -2.49 23.19 22.67
N PRO A 76 -2.18 23.56 21.40
CA PRO A 76 -3.18 24.09 20.49
C PRO A 76 -4.26 23.04 20.23
N ALA A 77 -5.53 23.40 20.38
CA ALA A 77 -6.65 22.49 20.14
C ALA A 77 -6.61 21.91 18.72
N GLU A 78 -6.07 22.69 17.78
CA GLU A 78 -5.81 22.35 16.39
C GLU A 78 -4.88 21.13 16.24
N ALA A 79 -3.86 21.01 17.10
CA ALA A 79 -2.93 19.87 17.08
C ALA A 79 -3.62 18.57 17.53
N ARG A 80 -4.58 18.65 18.46
CA ARG A 80 -5.37 17.50 18.91
C ARG A 80 -6.28 16.98 17.80
N GLU A 81 -6.94 17.88 17.08
CA GLU A 81 -7.81 17.53 15.95
C GLU A 81 -7.01 16.99 14.76
N ALA A 82 -5.83 17.56 14.48
CA ALA A 82 -4.92 17.02 13.47
C ALA A 82 -4.49 15.57 13.77
N LEU A 83 -4.16 15.25 15.04
CA LEU A 83 -3.82 13.88 15.45
C LEU A 83 -5.00 12.90 15.30
N LYS A 84 -6.22 13.32 15.63
CA LYS A 84 -7.42 12.50 15.42
C LYS A 84 -7.63 12.21 13.94
N HIS A 85 -7.49 13.23 13.09
CA HIS A 85 -7.65 13.08 11.65
C HIS A 85 -6.60 12.12 11.07
N LEU A 86 -5.33 12.27 11.45
CA LEU A 86 -4.25 11.36 11.03
C LEU A 86 -4.52 9.91 11.45
N ARG A 87 -4.97 9.69 12.69
CA ARG A 87 -5.35 8.34 13.14
C ARG A 87 -6.50 7.75 12.32
N SER A 88 -7.50 8.56 11.97
CA SER A 88 -8.60 8.13 11.10
C SER A 88 -8.12 7.75 9.69
N VAL A 89 -7.14 8.46 9.15
CA VAL A 89 -6.57 8.15 7.83
C VAL A 89 -5.75 6.86 7.89
N ALA A 90 -4.94 6.65 8.93
CA ALA A 90 -4.19 5.40 9.11
C ALA A 90 -5.12 4.18 9.15
N MET A 91 -6.19 4.24 9.96
CA MET A 91 -7.20 3.16 10.03
C MET A 91 -7.95 2.91 8.72
N ARG A 92 -8.07 3.92 7.84
CA ARG A 92 -8.64 3.73 6.50
C ARG A 92 -7.65 3.00 5.59
N ILE A 93 -6.37 3.33 5.67
CA ILE A 93 -5.32 2.65 4.90
C ILE A 93 -5.23 1.18 5.32
N ASP A 94 -5.23 0.88 6.62
CA ASP A 94 -5.18 -0.50 7.12
C ASP A 94 -6.34 -1.35 6.59
N ARG A 95 -7.57 -0.82 6.65
CA ARG A 95 -8.76 -1.50 6.10
C ARG A 95 -8.69 -1.70 4.59
N THR A 96 -8.15 -0.73 3.84
CA THR A 96 -7.95 -0.89 2.40
C THR A 96 -6.93 -1.99 2.10
N ILE A 97 -5.84 -2.07 2.88
CA ILE A 97 -4.83 -3.13 2.74
C ILE A 97 -5.46 -4.51 3.03
N GLU A 98 -6.24 -4.62 4.11
CA GLU A 98 -6.96 -5.87 4.45
C GLU A 98 -7.90 -6.33 3.33
N GLY A 99 -8.59 -5.40 2.65
CA GLY A 99 -9.46 -5.73 1.52
C GLY A 99 -8.72 -6.10 0.22
N LEU A 100 -7.41 -5.85 0.15
CA LEU A 100 -6.56 -6.19 -0.99
C LEU A 100 -5.78 -7.49 -0.81
N MET A 101 -5.67 -8.00 0.42
CA MET A 101 -5.09 -9.32 0.74
C MET A 101 -6.07 -10.44 0.42
#